data_AF-A0A559A1J9-F1
#
_entry.id   AF-A0A559A1J9-F1
#
_cell.length_a   1.000
_cell.length_b   1.000
_cell.length_c   1.000
_cell.angle_alpha   90.00
_cell.angle_beta   90.00
_cell.angle_gamma   90.00
#
_symmetry.space_group_name_H-M   'P 1'
#
loop_
_entity.id
_entity.type
_entity.pdbx_description
1 polymer ?
#
loop_
_entity_poly.entity_id
_entity_poly.type
_entity_poly.pdbx_seq_one_letter_code
_entity_poly.pdbx_strand_id
1 'polypeptide(L)' 'MKHIIYQLEEDLAILTLNRPEVANGFHIPMCEEIL' A
#
# COMPACT_ATOMS: atom_id res chain seq x y z
N MET A 1 2.20 -8.39 -8.64
CA MET A 1 1.01 -7.98 -7.85
C MET A 1 1.33 -6.62 -7.25
N LYS A 2 0.36 -5.72 -7.10
CA LYS A 2 0.58 -4.42 -6.41
C LYS A 2 0.29 -4.59 -4.93
N HIS A 3 1.26 -4.35 -4.07
CA HIS A 3 1.12 -4.52 -2.63
C HIS A 3 0.53 -3.28 -1.95
N ILE A 4 0.60 -2.12 -2.62
CA ILE A 4 -0.03 -0.87 -2.21
C ILE A 4 -1.03 -0.40 -3.28
N ILE A 5 -2.20 0.04 -2.84
CA ILE A 5 -3.14 0.82 -3.65
C ILE A 5 -2.97 2.29 -3.24
N TYR A 6 -2.64 3.15 -4.20
CA TYR A 6 -2.52 4.59 -4.00
C TYR A 6 -3.75 5.33 -4.53
N GLN A 7 -4.27 6.26 -3.73
CA GLN A 7 -5.35 7.18 -4.07
C GLN A 7 -5.01 8.58 -3.57
N LEU A 8 -5.48 9.61 -4.27
CA LEU A 8 -5.40 11.00 -3.85
C LEU A 8 -6.83 11.54 -3.76
N GLU A 9 -7.25 11.95 -2.56
CA GLU A 9 -8.55 12.56 -2.31
C GLU A 9 -8.33 13.99 -1.80
N GLU A 10 -8.66 14.97 -2.63
CA GLU A 10 -8.31 16.38 -2.39
C GLU A 10 -6.80 16.52 -2.13
N ASP A 11 -6.41 16.95 -0.92
CA ASP A 11 -5.01 17.08 -0.50
C ASP A 11 -4.55 15.91 0.41
N LEU A 12 -5.29 14.79 0.43
CA LEU A 12 -4.98 13.61 1.23
C LEU A 12 -4.50 12.44 0.34
N ALA A 13 -3.24 12.03 0.53
CA ALA A 13 -2.70 10.81 -0.03
C ALA A 13 -3.10 9.59 0.82
N ILE A 14 -3.74 8.60 0.20
CA ILE A 14 -4.17 7.35 0.84
C ILE A 14 -3.36 6.20 0.26
N LEU A 15 -2.67 5.47 1.14
CA LEU A 15 -1.93 4.25 0.81
C LEU A 15 -2.60 3.06 1.49
N THR A 16 -3.31 2.24 0.72
CA THR A 16 -3.99 1.04 1.22
C THR A 16 -3.08 -0.17 1.04
N LEU A 17 -2.79 -0.88 2.13
CA LEU A 17 -2.08 -2.15 2.08
C LEU A 17 -2.99 -3.21 1.44
N ASN A 18 -2.51 -3.87 0.38
CA ASN A 18 -3.31 -4.72 -0.49
C ASN A 18 -2.83 -6.18 -0.44
N ARG A 19 -2.74 -6.73 0.78
CA ARG A 19 -2.34 -8.12 1.03
C ARG A 19 -3.29 -8.82 2.00
N PRO A 20 -4.60 -8.89 1.69
CA PRO A 20 -5.61 -9.41 2.60
C PRO A 20 -5.37 -10.87 3.01
N GLU A 21 -4.72 -11.68 2.16
CA GLU A 21 -4.40 -13.09 2.41
C GLU A 21 -3.46 -13.32 3.60
N VAL A 22 -2.73 -12.28 4.01
CA VAL A 22 -1.87 -12.29 5.20
C VAL A 22 -2.17 -11.10 6.12
N ALA A 23 -3.44 -10.72 6.22
CA ALA A 23 -3.92 -9.64 7.09
C ALA A 23 -3.16 -8.31 6.87
N ASN A 24 -2.81 -8.00 5.62
CA ASN A 24 -2.02 -6.82 5.24
C ASN A 24 -0.65 -6.76 5.93
N GLY A 25 -0.07 -7.92 6.26
CA GLY A 25 1.25 -8.03 6.84
C GLY A 25 2.28 -7.24 6.04
N PHE A 26 3.02 -6.39 6.73
CA PHE A 26 4.02 -5.52 6.13
C PHE A 26 5.25 -6.31 5.65
N HIS A 27 5.84 -5.95 4.51
CA HIS A 27 7.10 -6.56 4.04
C HIS A 27 7.94 -5.60 3.17
N ILE A 28 9.19 -5.98 2.89
CA ILE A 28 10.19 -5.15 2.22
C ILE A 28 9.73 -4.57 0.86
N PRO A 29 9.11 -5.34 -0.06
CA PRO A 29 8.61 -4.78 -1.33
C PRO A 29 7.65 -3.60 -1.18
N MET A 30 6.90 -3.51 -0.07
CA MET A 30 5.99 -2.39 0.17
C MET A 30 6.77 -1.11 0.52
N CYS A 31 7.94 -1.23 1.16
CA CYS A 31 8.82 -0.08 1.37
C CYS A 31 9.32 0.47 0.04
N GLU A 32 9.71 -0.40 -0.88
CA GLU A 32 10.18 -0.01 -2.22
C GLU A 32 9.06 0.62 -3.06
N GLU A 33 7.81 0.18 -2.88
CA GLU A 33 6.64 0.79 -3.54
C GLU A 33 6.24 2.16 -2.97
N ILE A 34 6.65 2.47 -1.73
CA ILE A 34 6.35 3.75 -1.05
C ILE A 34 7.40 4.83 -1.38
N LEU A 35 8.65 4.45 -1.65
CA LEU A 35 9.76 5.36 -1.99
C LEU A 35 9.57 6.01 -3.37
#